data_AF-A0A816HE98-F1
#
_entry.id   AF-A0A816HE98-F1
#
_cell.length_a   1.000
_cell.length_b   1.000
_cell.length_c   1.000
_cell.angle_alpha   90.00
_cell.angle_beta   90.00
_cell.angle_gamma   90.00
#
_symmetry.space_group_name_H-M   'P 1'
#
loop_
_entity.id
_entity.type
_entity.pdbx_description
1 polymer ?
#
loop_
_entity_poly.entity_id
_entity_poly.type
_entity_poly.pdbx_seq_one_letter_code
_entity_poly.pdbx_strand_id
1 'polypeptide(L)'
;MDDNNTTTTITDQLNSLRSILRSDDHLQIQPSGDFEQVRIKLDYDIQISFFFDSLTNLNKPLTINNLHDLRLNKSSNKCPLNNEQWTNIRKYFDELIQQSNESMLLQSIIELIQDNLLKNITKNSKSKHKTKKSTETTSSEDISTMTNKFRGSDLIFNRILHDKTIDRSQVIIGYEDRFTGIHEIPFNEFKKVHEHEYGVPMHRIRYYKINGQIVWDRTKRLDILTGSDQLNETFNDTEQTPTLVQGLYRFDQSLQQWIECPHISLTSDDSKILSTNETCLPERCHFVTWNTLFDYYQSTLIYSSQRYRSILDTLKSLLPDIICLQEVTIDFLNLLLNEIWLQENNYYIIIMKSIIDNDKRKAYGQLMMMKNFRPRSFSICPLDLSDDHDRATITKQKSTKGLIIARFGLNPKITIDLVNLHLHSDLSPNSSEKRCQALENLFKKMKTYNYMLIGDFNFGDNHLKEQNILATYENEVHDLWKDIYHLDQNPGFTFDPSTNICARITSNSKTSRRLDRYLLHTLDNLS
;
A
#
# COMPACT_ATOMS: atom_id res chain seq x y z
N MET A 1 -54.35 38.20 8.65
CA MET A 1 -53.03 38.10 9.31
C MET A 1 -52.55 36.72 8.97
N ASP A 2 -51.75 36.65 7.92
CA ASP A 2 -51.30 35.42 7.27
C ASP A 2 -50.11 34.85 8.06
N ASP A 3 -50.32 33.75 8.78
CA ASP A 3 -49.25 32.91 9.28
C ASP A 3 -48.99 31.80 8.24
N ASN A 4 -48.27 32.15 7.17
CA ASN A 4 -47.65 31.17 6.27
C ASN A 4 -46.43 30.55 6.98
N ASN A 5 -46.65 29.59 7.88
CA ASN A 5 -45.59 28.71 8.35
C ASN A 5 -45.35 27.59 7.33
N THR A 6 -44.62 27.91 6.27
CA THR A 6 -44.09 26.94 5.32
C THR A 6 -43.22 25.95 6.10
N THR A 7 -43.70 24.73 6.29
CA THR A 7 -42.93 23.68 6.97
C THR A 7 -41.82 23.22 6.02
N THR A 8 -40.62 23.78 6.16
CA THR A 8 -39.46 23.45 5.32
C THR A 8 -38.99 22.04 5.66
N THR A 9 -39.02 21.13 4.68
CA THR A 9 -38.59 19.75 4.86
C THR A 9 -37.10 19.69 5.17
N ILE A 10 -36.62 18.63 5.83
CA ILE A 10 -35.19 18.44 6.09
C ILE A 10 -34.35 18.48 4.79
N THR A 11 -34.94 18.05 3.68
CA THR A 11 -34.35 18.14 2.33
C THR A 11 -34.14 19.59 1.90
N ASP A 12 -35.11 20.48 2.16
CA ASP A 12 -35.00 21.91 1.84
C ASP A 12 -33.94 22.60 2.71
N GLN A 13 -33.84 22.21 3.98
CA GLN A 13 -32.82 22.73 4.89
C GLN A 13 -31.41 22.29 4.47
N LEU A 14 -31.23 21.03 4.06
CA LEU A 14 -29.96 20.54 3.52
C LEU A 14 -29.60 21.18 2.17
N ASN A 15 -30.59 21.47 1.33
CA ASN A 15 -30.38 22.21 0.08
C ASN A 15 -30.03 23.69 0.34
N SER A 16 -30.62 24.33 1.35
CA SER A 16 -30.22 25.66 1.83
C SER A 16 -28.75 25.65 2.29
N LEU A 17 -28.35 24.62 3.05
CA LEU A 17 -26.95 24.44 3.46
C LEU A 17 -26.00 24.23 2.28
N ARG A 18 -26.42 23.55 1.21
CA ARG A 18 -25.58 23.42 -0.01
C ARG A 18 -25.31 24.77 -0.67
N SER A 19 -26.28 25.68 -0.65
CA SER A 19 -26.15 27.00 -1.29
C SER A 19 -25.06 27.89 -0.69
N ILE A 20 -24.68 27.67 0.57
CA ILE A 20 -23.61 28.40 1.27
C ILE A 20 -22.24 27.70 1.20
N LEU A 21 -22.15 26.55 0.51
CA LEU A 21 -20.90 25.80 0.33
C LEU A 21 -20.30 26.06 -1.06
N ARG A 22 -18.98 25.92 -1.17
CA ARG A 22 -18.26 26.13 -2.45
C ARG A 22 -18.58 25.10 -3.54
N SER A 23 -19.14 23.95 -3.17
CA SER A 23 -19.49 22.85 -4.07
C SER A 23 -20.55 21.98 -3.42
N ASP A 24 -21.48 21.45 -4.22
CA ASP A 24 -22.55 20.55 -3.75
C ASP A 24 -21.98 19.23 -3.17
N ASP A 25 -20.83 18.77 -3.66
CA ASP A 25 -20.13 17.55 -3.19
C ASP A 25 -19.53 17.71 -1.79
N HIS A 26 -19.56 18.93 -1.24
CA HIS A 26 -19.07 19.21 0.11
C HIS A 26 -20.06 18.83 1.21
N LEU A 27 -21.31 18.49 0.88
CA LEU A 27 -22.27 17.95 1.84
C LEU A 27 -22.56 16.48 1.50
N GLN A 28 -22.12 15.57 2.37
CA GLN A 28 -22.31 14.13 2.23
C GLN A 28 -23.20 13.60 3.35
N ILE A 29 -24.14 12.72 2.99
CA ILE A 29 -25.05 12.06 3.91
C ILE A 29 -24.86 10.56 3.76
N GLN A 30 -24.66 9.86 4.88
CA GLN A 30 -24.48 8.42 4.91
C GLN A 30 -25.39 7.79 5.97
N PRO A 31 -26.15 6.72 5.64
CA PRO A 31 -26.93 5.98 6.63
C PRO A 31 -26.02 5.38 7.71
N SER A 32 -26.36 5.54 8.99
CA SER A 32 -25.58 5.06 10.12
C SER A 32 -26.47 4.57 11.27
N GLY A 33 -27.06 3.38 11.10
CA GLY A 33 -28.01 2.82 12.06
C GLY A 33 -29.36 3.55 11.98
N ASP A 34 -29.89 3.96 13.14
CA ASP A 34 -31.15 4.70 13.24
C ASP A 34 -31.00 6.21 12.95
N PHE A 35 -29.79 6.66 12.62
CA PHE A 35 -29.47 8.05 12.34
C PHE A 35 -28.83 8.21 10.95
N GLU A 36 -28.92 9.41 10.40
CA GLU A 36 -28.17 9.84 9.23
C GLU A 36 -26.94 10.62 9.66
N GLN A 37 -25.76 10.18 9.20
CA GLN A 37 -24.51 10.91 9.40
C GLN A 37 -24.34 11.95 8.31
N VAL A 38 -24.17 13.20 8.70
CA VAL A 38 -23.88 14.31 7.79
C VAL A 38 -22.43 14.75 7.95
N ARG A 39 -21.74 14.99 6.83
CA ARG A 39 -20.41 15.57 6.78
C ARG A 39 -20.42 16.76 5.83
N ILE A 40 -20.04 17.92 6.35
CA ILE A 40 -20.00 19.19 5.62
C ILE A 40 -18.55 19.68 5.56
N LYS A 41 -17.99 19.75 4.36
CA LYS A 41 -16.65 20.28 4.11
C LYS A 41 -16.69 21.80 3.95
N LEU A 42 -15.97 22.48 4.82
CA LEU A 42 -15.76 23.92 4.85
C LEU A 42 -14.43 24.30 4.18
N ASP A 43 -14.17 25.60 4.16
CA ASP A 43 -12.90 26.16 3.69
C ASP A 43 -11.71 25.65 4.50
N TYR A 44 -10.52 25.73 3.90
CA TYR A 44 -9.25 25.31 4.51
C TYR A 44 -9.26 23.83 4.94
N ASP A 45 -9.94 22.96 4.19
CA ASP A 45 -10.03 21.51 4.45
C ASP A 45 -10.50 21.20 5.89
N ILE A 46 -11.44 21.99 6.41
CA ILE A 46 -12.13 21.74 7.68
C ILE A 46 -13.46 21.05 7.41
N GLN A 47 -13.94 20.24 8.33
CA GLN A 47 -15.19 19.51 8.19
C GLN A 47 -16.01 19.56 9.47
N ILE A 48 -17.31 19.82 9.33
CA ILE A 48 -18.29 19.60 10.40
C ILE A 48 -18.95 18.24 10.17
N SER A 49 -19.13 17.46 11.23
CA SER A 49 -19.85 16.21 11.18
C SER A 49 -20.81 16.09 12.35
N PHE A 50 -22.00 15.55 12.11
CA PHE A 50 -23.02 15.28 13.11
C PHE A 50 -23.94 14.15 12.65
N PHE A 51 -24.80 13.69 13.55
CA PHE A 51 -25.88 12.75 13.25
C PHE A 51 -27.22 13.42 13.53
N PHE A 52 -28.24 13.07 12.75
CA PHE A 52 -29.62 13.44 13.06
C PHE A 52 -30.53 12.24 12.78
N ASP A 53 -31.63 12.17 13.53
CA ASP A 53 -32.65 11.14 13.31
C ASP A 53 -33.59 11.59 12.18
N SER A 54 -33.56 10.90 11.05
CA SER A 54 -34.36 11.26 9.87
C SER A 54 -35.85 10.95 10.06
N LEU A 55 -36.22 10.07 10.99
CA LEU A 55 -37.61 9.72 11.30
C LEU A 55 -38.25 10.73 12.24
N THR A 56 -37.52 11.23 13.25
CA THR A 56 -38.07 12.19 14.23
C THR A 56 -37.84 13.67 13.88
N ASN A 57 -36.94 13.98 12.92
CA ASN A 57 -36.63 15.35 12.48
C ASN A 57 -37.14 15.72 11.07
N LEU A 58 -38.00 14.92 10.44
CA LEU A 58 -38.51 15.16 9.07
C LEU A 58 -38.96 16.61 8.79
N ASN A 59 -39.54 17.27 9.80
CA ASN A 59 -40.08 18.64 9.72
C ASN A 59 -39.54 19.58 10.82
N LYS A 60 -38.42 19.24 11.47
CA LYS A 60 -37.81 20.08 12.52
C LYS A 60 -36.62 20.84 11.95
N PRO A 61 -36.34 22.07 12.44
CA PRO A 61 -35.13 22.78 12.06
C PRO A 61 -33.88 22.05 12.59
N LEU A 62 -32.83 21.99 11.76
CA LEU A 62 -31.49 21.56 12.15
C LEU A 62 -30.88 22.60 13.13
N THR A 63 -31.25 22.50 14.40
CA THR A 63 -30.67 23.25 15.51
C THR A 63 -29.74 22.38 16.33
N ILE A 64 -28.85 22.99 17.11
CA ILE A 64 -27.87 22.27 17.95
C ILE A 64 -28.51 21.18 18.81
N ASN A 65 -29.70 21.43 19.36
CA ASN A 65 -30.40 20.47 20.22
C ASN A 65 -30.88 19.21 19.48
N ASN A 66 -31.18 19.34 18.18
CA ASN A 66 -31.67 18.23 17.36
C ASN A 66 -30.53 17.45 16.68
N LEU A 67 -29.28 17.86 16.89
CA LEU A 67 -28.10 17.19 16.35
C LEU A 67 -27.40 16.37 17.42
N HIS A 68 -27.02 15.16 17.05
CA HIS A 68 -26.20 14.30 17.89
C HIS A 68 -24.73 14.37 17.44
N ASP A 69 -23.83 14.44 18.41
CA ASP A 69 -22.38 14.33 18.19
C ASP A 69 -21.82 15.34 17.15
N LEU A 70 -22.23 16.61 17.27
CA LEU A 70 -21.73 17.70 16.43
C LEU A 70 -20.24 17.97 16.71
N ARG A 71 -19.39 17.79 15.69
CA ARG A 71 -17.93 17.85 15.79
C ARG A 71 -17.29 18.65 14.66
N LEU A 72 -16.16 19.30 14.97
CA LEU A 72 -15.27 19.93 14.00
C LEU A 72 -13.99 19.10 13.82
N ASN A 73 -13.68 18.72 12.59
CA ASN A 73 -12.57 17.85 12.21
C ASN A 73 -11.76 18.44 11.05
N LYS A 74 -10.52 17.99 10.86
CA LYS A 74 -9.77 18.23 9.62
C LYS A 74 -10.29 17.26 8.56
N SER A 75 -10.75 17.78 7.42
CA SER A 75 -11.22 16.99 6.27
C SER A 75 -10.08 16.20 5.62
N SER A 76 -8.84 16.71 5.71
CA SER A 76 -7.66 16.07 5.14
C SER A 76 -6.41 16.30 6.00
N ASN A 77 -5.41 15.42 5.84
CA ASN A 77 -4.06 15.63 6.39
C ASN A 77 -3.32 16.81 5.73
N LYS A 78 -3.90 17.44 4.71
CA LYS A 78 -3.38 18.62 4.00
C LYS A 78 -4.05 19.93 4.46
N CYS A 79 -4.78 19.92 5.58
CA CYS A 79 -5.36 21.13 6.15
C CYS A 79 -4.29 22.24 6.27
N PRO A 80 -4.44 23.38 5.57
CA PRO A 80 -3.44 24.45 5.52
C PRO A 80 -3.32 25.24 6.83
N LEU A 81 -4.14 24.96 7.85
CA LEU A 81 -4.02 25.58 9.16
C LEU A 81 -2.84 25.00 9.94
N ASN A 82 -2.01 25.89 10.48
CA ASN A 82 -0.99 25.49 11.44
C ASN A 82 -1.62 25.05 12.78
N ASN A 83 -0.82 24.49 13.69
CA ASN A 83 -1.33 23.94 14.96
C ASN A 83 -2.03 24.99 15.84
N GLU A 84 -1.52 26.22 15.86
CA GLU A 84 -2.10 27.32 16.64
C GLU A 84 -3.46 27.76 16.06
N GLN A 85 -3.53 27.97 14.74
CA GLN A 85 -4.75 28.30 14.02
C GLN A 85 -5.82 27.21 14.17
N TRP A 86 -5.43 25.94 14.11
CA TRP A 86 -6.33 24.80 14.34
C TRP A 86 -6.85 24.75 15.78
N THR A 87 -5.98 25.00 16.76
CA THR A 87 -6.38 25.02 18.17
C THR A 87 -7.35 26.17 18.44
N ASN A 88 -7.09 27.34 17.86
CA ASN A 88 -7.94 28.52 18.01
C ASN A 88 -9.32 28.33 17.38
N ILE A 89 -9.41 27.77 16.16
CA ILE A 89 -10.72 27.54 15.53
C ILE A 89 -11.53 26.47 16.26
N ARG A 90 -10.86 25.43 16.80
CA ARG A 90 -11.53 24.41 17.60
C ARG A 90 -12.06 24.98 18.91
N LYS A 91 -11.25 25.79 19.60
CA LYS A 91 -11.68 26.48 20.83
C LYS A 91 -12.86 27.41 20.55
N TYR A 92 -12.81 28.17 19.46
CA TYR A 92 -13.91 29.03 19.03
C TYR A 92 -15.19 28.24 18.75
N PHE A 93 -15.09 27.08 18.09
CA PHE A 93 -16.22 26.18 17.85
C PHE A 93 -16.83 25.65 19.14
N ASP A 94 -16.00 25.18 20.08
CA ASP A 94 -16.46 24.66 21.37
C ASP A 94 -17.13 25.76 22.21
N GLU A 95 -16.56 26.98 22.22
CA GLU A 95 -17.16 28.16 22.88
C GLU A 95 -18.48 28.58 22.22
N LEU A 96 -18.55 28.55 20.89
CA LEU A 96 -19.76 28.88 20.13
C LEU A 96 -20.91 27.94 20.49
N ILE A 97 -20.65 26.63 20.58
CA ILE A 97 -21.66 25.64 20.97
C ILE A 97 -22.07 25.82 22.43
N GLN A 98 -21.14 26.12 23.33
CA GLN A 98 -21.46 26.34 24.75
C GLN A 98 -22.27 27.62 25.00
N GLN A 99 -22.05 28.67 24.21
CA GLN A 99 -22.72 29.97 24.37
C GLN A 99 -24.00 30.09 23.54
N SER A 100 -24.19 29.22 22.55
CA SER A 100 -25.38 29.19 21.72
C SER A 100 -26.62 28.75 22.50
N ASN A 101 -27.78 29.33 22.17
CA ASN A 101 -29.06 28.83 22.66
C ASN A 101 -29.44 27.52 21.93
N GLU A 102 -30.24 26.68 22.57
CA GLU A 102 -30.67 25.37 22.02
C GLU A 102 -31.40 25.49 20.66
N SER A 103 -31.89 26.68 20.32
CA SER A 103 -32.57 27.02 19.07
C SER A 103 -31.64 27.50 17.94
N MET A 104 -30.33 27.61 18.17
CA MET A 104 -29.41 28.14 17.14
C MET A 104 -29.34 27.19 15.94
N LEU A 105 -29.57 27.75 14.74
CA LEU A 105 -29.54 27.00 13.49
C LEU A 105 -28.11 26.61 13.11
N LEU A 106 -27.95 25.39 12.61
CA LEU A 106 -26.68 24.87 12.10
C LEU A 106 -26.09 25.76 10.99
N GLN A 107 -26.95 26.35 10.16
CA GLN A 107 -26.54 27.29 9.13
C GLN A 107 -25.76 28.47 9.71
N SER A 108 -26.25 29.07 10.80
CA SER A 108 -25.59 30.20 11.46
C SER A 108 -24.24 29.81 12.06
N ILE A 109 -24.10 28.56 12.53
CA ILE A 109 -22.83 28.02 13.04
C ILE A 109 -21.81 27.92 11.91
N ILE A 110 -22.22 27.38 10.77
CA ILE A 110 -21.36 27.22 9.59
C ILE A 110 -20.86 28.59 9.09
N GLU A 111 -21.77 29.56 9.00
CA GLU A 111 -21.44 30.93 8.57
C GLU A 111 -20.45 31.60 9.54
N LEU A 112 -20.68 31.51 10.85
CA LEU A 112 -19.78 32.11 11.85
C LEU A 112 -18.37 31.47 11.85
N ILE A 113 -18.28 30.16 11.61
CA ILE A 113 -17.00 29.47 11.49
C ILE A 113 -16.27 29.89 10.21
N GLN A 114 -16.95 29.95 9.07
CA GLN A 114 -16.36 30.42 7.82
C GLN A 114 -15.89 31.89 7.92
N ASP A 115 -16.67 32.73 8.57
CA ASP A 115 -16.32 34.13 8.85
C ASP A 115 -15.08 34.25 9.73
N ASN A 116 -14.99 33.42 10.77
CA ASN A 116 -13.83 33.39 11.68
C ASN A 116 -12.56 32.95 10.93
N LEU A 117 -12.67 31.91 10.10
CA LEU A 117 -11.58 31.43 9.25
C LEU A 117 -11.10 32.55 8.32
N LEU A 118 -12.03 33.26 7.67
CA LEU A 118 -11.68 34.34 6.75
C LEU A 118 -10.99 35.50 7.48
N LYS A 119 -11.49 35.92 8.66
CA LYS A 119 -10.97 37.06 9.44
C LYS A 119 -9.62 36.79 10.10
N ASN A 120 -9.38 35.58 10.58
CA ASN A 120 -8.18 35.24 11.36
C ASN A 120 -7.02 34.72 10.51
N ILE A 121 -7.29 34.17 9.32
CA ILE A 121 -6.24 33.64 8.43
C ILE A 121 -5.69 34.73 7.50
N THR A 122 -6.50 35.72 7.09
CA THR A 122 -6.05 36.82 6.22
C THR A 122 -5.18 37.86 6.94
N LYS A 123 -5.38 38.10 8.25
CA LYS A 123 -4.63 39.11 9.03
C LYS A 123 -3.15 38.81 9.24
N ASN A 124 -2.73 37.54 9.18
CA ASN A 124 -1.34 37.14 9.46
C ASN A 124 -0.42 37.11 8.21
N SER A 125 -0.88 37.58 7.06
CA SER A 125 -0.12 37.52 5.79
C SER A 125 0.71 38.76 5.45
N LYS A 126 0.80 39.78 6.33
CA LYS A 126 1.61 41.00 6.10
C LYS A 126 2.48 41.39 7.30
N SER A 127 3.71 40.87 7.40
CA SER A 127 4.94 41.65 7.68
C SER A 127 6.21 40.77 7.63
N LYS A 128 7.36 41.39 7.36
CA LYS A 128 8.63 40.84 6.85
C LYS A 128 9.73 40.70 7.93
N HIS A 129 10.63 39.74 7.70
CA HIS A 129 12.11 39.70 7.87
C HIS A 129 12.89 40.06 9.17
N LYS A 130 13.88 39.16 9.45
CA LYS A 130 15.20 39.29 10.16
C LYS A 130 15.11 39.47 11.69
N THR A 131 15.92 38.84 12.56
CA THR A 131 17.38 38.55 12.59
C THR A 131 17.72 37.48 13.66
N LYS A 132 18.88 36.81 13.51
CA LYS A 132 19.54 35.91 14.49
C LYS A 132 19.94 36.62 15.80
N LYS A 133 19.71 36.00 16.97
CA LYS A 133 20.71 35.86 18.06
C LYS A 133 20.29 34.83 19.12
N SER A 134 21.30 34.19 19.65
CA SER A 134 21.37 33.04 20.56
C SER A 134 21.07 33.34 22.02
N THR A 135 20.45 32.38 22.73
CA THR A 135 20.83 31.96 24.08
C THR A 135 20.23 30.59 24.41
N GLU A 136 21.10 29.67 24.85
CA GLU A 136 20.77 28.35 25.36
C GLU A 136 20.15 28.46 26.77
N THR A 137 19.10 27.67 27.06
CA THR A 137 19.05 26.83 28.27
C THR A 137 18.06 25.68 28.07
N THR A 138 18.55 24.51 28.43
CA THR A 138 18.00 23.15 28.42
C THR A 138 16.60 22.97 29.04
N SER A 139 15.69 22.33 28.30
CA SER A 139 14.96 21.16 28.79
C SER A 139 14.60 20.30 27.58
N SER A 140 15.24 19.15 27.55
CA SER A 140 15.02 18.05 26.61
C SER A 140 13.66 17.40 26.84
N GLU A 141 13.14 16.82 25.75
CA GLU A 141 12.06 15.83 25.63
C GLU A 141 10.73 16.32 25.03
N ASP A 142 10.22 15.45 24.14
CA ASP A 142 8.89 15.40 23.54
C ASP A 142 8.57 16.27 22.32
N ILE A 143 9.37 16.07 21.26
CA ILE A 143 8.89 16.20 19.86
C ILE A 143 9.19 14.92 19.10
N SER A 144 8.53 13.83 19.50
CA SER A 144 8.34 12.64 18.65
C SER A 144 7.21 11.79 19.21
N THR A 145 5.96 11.99 18.74
CA THR A 145 4.86 10.98 18.77
C THR A 145 3.51 11.63 18.46
N MET A 146 3.12 11.71 17.17
CA MET A 146 1.70 11.94 16.82
C MET A 146 1.27 11.17 15.56
N THR A 147 1.67 9.90 15.44
CA THR A 147 1.04 8.94 14.51
C THR A 147 1.10 7.49 15.01
N ASN A 148 0.78 7.19 16.29
CA ASN A 148 0.54 5.80 16.71
C ASN A 148 -0.16 5.68 18.09
N LYS A 149 -1.45 6.00 18.20
CA LYS A 149 -2.20 5.77 19.45
C LYS A 149 -2.96 4.45 19.36
N PHE A 150 -2.50 3.45 20.12
CA PHE A 150 -3.14 2.15 20.28
C PHE A 150 -4.61 2.31 20.69
N ARG A 151 -5.49 1.58 20.01
CA ARG A 151 -6.94 1.72 20.10
C ARG A 151 -7.43 1.24 21.47
N GLY A 152 -8.46 1.89 22.01
CA GLY A 152 -9.04 1.55 23.31
C GLY A 152 -9.93 0.30 23.27
N SER A 153 -10.13 -0.33 24.43
CA SER A 153 -10.97 -1.54 24.58
C SER A 153 -12.43 -1.34 24.14
N ASP A 154 -12.91 -0.10 24.18
CA ASP A 154 -14.24 0.34 23.76
C ASP A 154 -14.46 0.21 22.24
N LEU A 155 -13.46 0.56 21.44
CA LEU A 155 -13.52 0.41 19.99
C LEU A 155 -13.54 -1.06 19.58
N ILE A 156 -12.78 -1.90 20.28
CA ILE A 156 -12.72 -3.35 20.05
C ILE A 156 -14.01 -4.03 20.50
N PHE A 157 -14.57 -3.62 21.64
CA PHE A 157 -15.88 -4.09 22.10
C PHE A 157 -16.95 -3.86 21.03
N ASN A 158 -17.03 -2.64 20.51
CA ASN A 158 -18.01 -2.27 19.50
C ASN A 158 -17.77 -3.03 18.18
N ARG A 159 -16.50 -3.29 17.81
CA ARG A 159 -16.21 -4.10 16.63
C ARG A 159 -16.75 -5.52 16.77
N ILE A 160 -16.45 -6.20 17.87
CA ILE A 160 -16.95 -7.57 18.13
C ILE A 160 -18.48 -7.58 18.20
N LEU A 161 -19.08 -6.53 18.78
CA LEU A 161 -20.52 -6.40 18.87
C LEU A 161 -21.19 -6.27 17.50
N HIS A 162 -20.58 -5.59 16.52
CA HIS A 162 -21.21 -5.31 15.23
C HIS A 162 -20.75 -6.22 14.08
N ASP A 163 -19.62 -6.91 14.22
CA ASP A 163 -19.08 -7.80 13.20
C ASP A 163 -19.84 -9.15 13.19
N LYS A 164 -20.59 -9.40 12.12
CA LYS A 164 -21.38 -10.64 11.95
C LYS A 164 -20.52 -11.87 11.61
N THR A 165 -19.23 -11.67 11.29
CA THR A 165 -18.30 -12.76 10.98
C THR A 165 -17.69 -13.37 12.24
N ILE A 166 -17.84 -12.70 13.40
CA ILE A 166 -17.34 -13.16 14.69
C ILE A 166 -18.48 -13.83 15.46
N ASP A 167 -18.31 -15.12 15.77
CA ASP A 167 -19.22 -15.81 16.68
C ASP A 167 -18.98 -15.33 18.12
N ARG A 168 -19.89 -14.48 18.61
CA ARG A 168 -19.83 -13.87 19.95
C ARG A 168 -19.87 -14.88 21.09
N SER A 169 -20.43 -16.08 20.86
CA SER A 169 -20.46 -17.14 21.88
C SER A 169 -19.08 -17.67 22.23
N GLN A 170 -18.11 -17.50 21.31
CA GLN A 170 -16.73 -17.94 21.47
C GLN A 170 -15.79 -16.82 21.93
N VAL A 171 -16.35 -15.65 22.29
CA VAL A 171 -15.57 -14.49 22.70
C VAL A 171 -15.53 -14.39 24.22
N ILE A 172 -14.33 -14.17 24.76
CA ILE A 172 -14.08 -13.97 26.19
C ILE A 172 -13.40 -12.61 26.42
N ILE A 173 -13.83 -11.90 27.45
CA ILE A 173 -13.28 -10.61 27.88
C ILE A 173 -12.49 -10.80 29.17
N GLY A 174 -11.19 -10.51 29.14
CA GLY A 174 -10.34 -10.44 30.31
C GLY A 174 -10.34 -9.03 30.90
N TYR A 175 -10.79 -8.87 32.14
CA TYR A 175 -10.80 -7.58 32.85
C TYR A 175 -10.11 -7.68 34.21
N GLU A 176 -9.59 -6.55 34.68
CA GLU A 176 -8.90 -6.46 35.98
C GLU A 176 -9.88 -6.03 37.08
N ASP A 177 -10.08 -6.90 38.06
CA ASP A 177 -10.81 -6.59 39.29
C ASP A 177 -9.89 -5.96 40.33
N ARG A 178 -10.45 -5.05 41.13
CA ARG A 178 -9.72 -4.22 42.10
C ARG A 178 -9.16 -5.00 43.31
N PHE A 179 -9.61 -6.23 43.54
CA PHE A 179 -9.20 -7.03 44.70
C PHE A 179 -8.62 -8.40 44.33
N THR A 180 -8.99 -8.93 43.16
CA THR A 180 -8.76 -10.35 42.82
C THR A 180 -7.92 -10.58 41.55
N GLY A 181 -7.54 -9.51 40.85
CA GLY A 181 -6.68 -9.59 39.67
C GLY A 181 -7.48 -9.79 38.38
N ILE A 182 -6.90 -10.47 37.38
CA ILE A 182 -7.54 -10.63 36.06
C ILE A 182 -8.59 -11.75 36.12
N HIS A 183 -9.82 -11.42 35.74
CA HIS A 183 -10.93 -12.34 35.56
C HIS A 183 -11.39 -12.38 34.10
N GLU A 184 -11.91 -13.53 33.68
CA GLU A 184 -12.48 -13.75 32.35
C GLU A 184 -13.99 -13.90 32.44
N ILE A 185 -14.72 -13.25 31.54
CA ILE A 185 -16.17 -13.40 31.38
C ILE A 185 -16.54 -13.57 29.91
N PRO A 186 -17.52 -14.42 29.59
CA PRO A 186 -18.04 -14.52 28.22
C PRO A 186 -18.57 -13.17 27.74
N PHE A 187 -18.36 -12.86 26.46
CA PHE A 187 -18.74 -11.58 25.88
C PHE A 187 -20.24 -11.30 26.01
N ASN A 188 -21.08 -12.34 25.88
CA ASN A 188 -22.54 -12.22 26.01
C ASN A 188 -23.02 -12.00 27.45
N GLU A 189 -22.18 -12.29 28.45
CA GLU A 189 -22.49 -12.09 29.87
C GLU A 189 -21.92 -10.77 30.41
N PHE A 190 -21.14 -10.06 29.58
CA PHE A 190 -20.55 -8.78 29.94
C PHE A 190 -21.61 -7.68 30.03
N LYS A 191 -21.64 -6.94 31.14
CA LYS A 191 -22.53 -5.79 31.35
C LYS A 191 -21.74 -4.54 31.72
N LYS A 192 -22.07 -3.39 31.12
CA LYS A 192 -21.38 -2.12 31.40
C LYS A 192 -21.84 -1.54 32.74
N VAL A 193 -20.99 -0.73 33.38
CA VAL A 193 -21.26 -0.08 34.69
C VAL A 193 -22.54 0.76 34.69
N HIS A 194 -22.89 1.35 33.55
CA HIS A 194 -24.11 2.17 33.41
C HIS A 194 -25.38 1.34 33.18
N GLU A 195 -25.25 0.02 33.00
CA GLU A 195 -26.34 -0.91 32.73
C GLU A 195 -26.64 -1.81 33.94
N HIS A 196 -25.68 -2.03 34.85
CA HIS A 196 -25.86 -2.84 36.05
C HIS A 196 -24.93 -2.41 37.21
N GLU A 197 -25.41 -2.59 38.45
CA GLU A 197 -24.73 -2.21 39.71
C GLU A 197 -23.37 -2.91 39.93
N TYR A 198 -23.15 -4.05 39.29
CA TYR A 198 -21.87 -4.80 39.28
C TYR A 198 -21.18 -4.79 37.91
N GLY A 199 -21.54 -3.86 37.02
CA GLY A 199 -20.97 -3.80 35.68
C GLY A 199 -19.47 -3.47 35.68
N VAL A 200 -18.75 -3.97 34.69
CA VAL A 200 -17.29 -3.80 34.59
C VAL A 200 -16.98 -2.53 33.79
N PRO A 201 -16.16 -1.59 34.30
CA PRO A 201 -15.75 -0.41 33.55
C PRO A 201 -14.89 -0.76 32.32
N MET A 202 -15.15 -0.13 31.18
CA MET A 202 -14.41 -0.37 29.93
C MET A 202 -12.89 -0.20 30.06
N HIS A 203 -12.43 0.76 30.87
CA HIS A 203 -11.01 0.99 31.08
C HIS A 203 -10.31 -0.15 31.84
N ARG A 204 -11.07 -1.06 32.48
CA ARG A 204 -10.54 -2.24 33.17
C ARG A 204 -10.44 -3.46 32.29
N ILE A 205 -10.97 -3.42 31.07
CA ILE A 205 -10.74 -4.50 30.10
C ILE A 205 -9.27 -4.48 29.68
N ARG A 206 -8.63 -5.64 29.83
CA ARG A 206 -7.22 -5.87 29.52
C ARG A 206 -7.03 -6.66 28.24
N TYR A 207 -7.86 -7.63 27.89
CA TYR A 207 -7.77 -8.33 26.61
C TYR A 207 -9.10 -8.92 26.12
N TYR A 208 -9.15 -9.28 24.84
CA TYR A 208 -10.21 -10.08 24.22
C TYR A 208 -9.63 -11.37 23.64
N LYS A 209 -10.35 -12.48 23.83
CA LYS A 209 -10.05 -13.78 23.23
C LYS A 209 -11.16 -14.24 22.32
N ILE A 210 -10.82 -14.90 21.22
CA ILE A 210 -11.75 -15.58 20.31
C ILE A 210 -11.22 -17.00 20.11
N ASN A 211 -12.04 -18.03 20.33
CA ASN A 211 -11.64 -19.44 20.22
C ASN A 211 -10.36 -19.78 21.03
N GLY A 212 -10.19 -19.14 22.19
CA GLY A 212 -9.02 -19.33 23.08
C GLY A 212 -7.77 -18.51 22.71
N GLN A 213 -7.73 -17.84 21.56
CA GLN A 213 -6.60 -16.99 21.13
C GLN A 213 -6.82 -15.53 21.52
N ILE A 214 -5.81 -14.85 22.07
CA ILE A 214 -5.87 -13.41 22.37
C ILE A 214 -5.79 -12.62 21.05
N VAL A 215 -6.86 -11.89 20.75
CA VAL A 215 -6.97 -11.10 19.52
C VAL A 215 -6.79 -9.59 19.74
N TRP A 216 -6.84 -9.16 21.00
CA TRP A 216 -6.50 -7.79 21.39
C TRP A 216 -6.02 -7.78 22.84
N ASP A 217 -4.92 -7.09 23.15
CA ASP A 217 -4.35 -6.99 24.50
C ASP A 217 -3.85 -5.57 24.77
N ARG A 218 -4.40 -4.96 25.83
CA ARG A 218 -4.13 -3.59 26.24
C ARG A 218 -2.71 -3.38 26.75
N THR A 219 -2.17 -4.36 27.47
CA THR A 219 -0.84 -4.29 28.05
C THR A 219 0.21 -4.58 26.98
N LYS A 220 -0.04 -5.58 26.12
CA LYS A 220 0.87 -5.97 25.03
C LYS A 220 0.71 -5.13 23.76
N ARG A 221 -0.21 -4.16 23.75
CA ARG A 221 -0.58 -3.34 22.59
C ARG A 221 -0.85 -4.16 21.31
N LEU A 222 -1.50 -5.31 21.49
CA LEU A 222 -1.86 -6.24 20.42
C LEU A 222 -3.27 -5.91 19.91
N ASP A 223 -3.46 -5.85 18.59
CA ASP A 223 -4.77 -5.64 17.94
C ASP A 223 -4.81 -6.37 16.59
N ILE A 224 -5.24 -7.63 16.63
CA ILE A 224 -5.38 -8.53 15.48
C ILE A 224 -6.69 -8.24 14.73
N LEU A 225 -7.73 -7.75 15.43
CA LEU A 225 -9.08 -7.58 14.88
C LEU A 225 -9.24 -6.40 13.92
N THR A 226 -8.44 -5.35 14.07
CA THR A 226 -8.64 -4.11 13.30
C THR A 226 -7.41 -3.64 12.53
N GLY A 227 -6.36 -4.46 12.48
CA GLY A 227 -5.13 -4.16 11.75
C GLY A 227 -4.41 -2.96 12.37
N SER A 228 -3.55 -3.22 13.35
CA SER A 228 -2.43 -2.33 13.64
C SER A 228 -1.13 -3.14 13.63
N ASP A 229 -0.16 -2.62 12.88
CA ASP A 229 1.21 -3.09 12.67
C ASP A 229 2.05 -3.19 13.95
N GLN A 230 1.69 -4.05 14.90
CA GLN A 230 2.59 -4.47 15.97
C GLN A 230 2.38 -5.95 16.32
N LEU A 231 3.08 -6.81 15.59
CA LEU A 231 3.67 -8.00 16.19
C LEU A 231 5.17 -7.75 16.32
N ASN A 232 5.68 -8.02 17.52
CA ASN A 232 7.07 -8.06 17.96
C ASN A 232 7.64 -6.80 18.61
N GLU A 233 7.18 -6.48 19.82
CA GLU A 233 8.09 -6.08 20.91
C GLU A 233 7.55 -6.57 22.26
N THR A 234 7.91 -7.79 22.64
CA THR A 234 8.40 -8.20 23.98
C THR A 234 8.47 -9.73 24.08
N PHE A 235 9.51 -10.29 23.48
CA PHE A 235 10.29 -11.35 24.12
C PHE A 235 11.75 -10.96 23.95
N ASN A 236 12.25 -10.15 24.88
CA ASN A 236 13.67 -10.15 25.19
C ASN A 236 13.93 -11.45 25.93
N ASP A 237 14.28 -12.48 25.16
CA ASP A 237 15.42 -13.34 25.45
C ASP A 237 15.89 -13.92 24.12
N THR A 238 17.02 -13.37 23.64
CA THR A 238 17.98 -13.95 22.68
C THR A 238 17.42 -14.66 21.44
N GLU A 239 17.26 -13.92 20.33
CA GLU A 239 17.78 -14.26 18.99
C GLU A 239 17.41 -13.14 18.00
N GLN A 240 18.41 -12.47 17.42
CA GLN A 240 18.20 -11.44 16.40
C GLN A 240 17.76 -12.12 15.10
N THR A 241 16.47 -12.09 14.76
CA THR A 241 16.05 -12.37 13.38
C THR A 241 16.68 -11.32 12.45
N PRO A 242 17.44 -11.72 11.41
CA PRO A 242 18.08 -10.78 10.49
C PRO A 242 17.03 -9.89 9.81
N THR A 243 17.18 -8.57 9.90
CA THR A 243 16.38 -7.65 9.09
C THR A 243 16.73 -7.88 7.62
N LEU A 244 15.75 -8.28 6.82
CA LEU A 244 15.92 -8.52 5.39
C LEU A 244 16.43 -7.25 4.69
N VAL A 245 17.43 -7.38 3.81
CA VAL A 245 17.97 -6.29 3.00
C VAL A 245 17.93 -6.69 1.51
N GLN A 246 18.37 -5.78 0.64
CA GLN A 246 18.53 -6.13 -0.77
C GLN A 246 19.69 -7.12 -0.91
N GLY A 247 19.43 -8.27 -1.52
CA GLY A 247 20.45 -9.31 -1.64
C GLY A 247 19.93 -10.59 -2.26
N LEU A 248 20.79 -11.59 -2.26
CA LEU A 248 20.49 -12.97 -2.63
C LEU A 248 20.27 -13.78 -1.35
N TYR A 249 19.20 -14.56 -1.29
CA TYR A 249 18.82 -15.34 -0.12
C TYR A 249 18.58 -16.80 -0.48
N ARG A 250 18.80 -17.69 0.48
CA ARG A 250 18.44 -19.12 0.45
C ARG A 250 17.83 -19.48 1.79
N PHE A 251 16.87 -20.40 1.82
CA PHE A 251 16.40 -20.97 3.07
C PHE A 251 17.39 -22.02 3.60
N ASP A 252 17.84 -21.85 4.83
CA ASP A 252 18.66 -22.86 5.51
C ASP A 252 17.77 -23.78 6.34
N GLN A 253 17.70 -25.04 5.91
CA GLN A 253 16.89 -26.07 6.56
C GLN A 253 17.36 -26.41 7.98
N SER A 254 18.65 -26.27 8.29
CA SER A 254 19.15 -26.57 9.63
C SER A 254 18.82 -25.47 10.62
N LEU A 255 18.84 -24.22 10.16
CA LEU A 255 18.55 -23.04 10.97
C LEU A 255 17.08 -22.59 10.88
N GLN A 256 16.27 -23.21 10.00
CA GLN A 256 14.88 -22.86 9.73
C GLN A 256 14.68 -21.36 9.45
N GLN A 257 15.61 -20.76 8.70
CA GLN A 257 15.58 -19.32 8.39
C GLN A 257 16.16 -19.00 7.02
N TRP A 258 15.78 -17.85 6.48
CA TRP A 258 16.40 -17.29 5.29
C TRP A 258 17.76 -16.69 5.62
N ILE A 259 18.79 -17.15 4.91
CA ILE A 259 20.17 -16.65 5.05
C ILE A 259 20.59 -15.88 3.80
N GLU A 260 21.30 -14.77 4.01
CA GLU A 260 21.89 -14.00 2.92
C GLU A 260 23.09 -14.75 2.34
N CYS A 261 23.14 -14.87 1.02
CA CYS A 261 24.24 -15.43 0.27
C CYS A 261 25.24 -14.33 -0.12
N PRO A 262 26.53 -14.67 -0.30
CA PRO A 262 27.53 -13.69 -0.75
C PRO A 262 27.13 -13.00 -2.06
N HIS A 263 27.22 -11.67 -2.08
CA HIS A 263 27.00 -10.89 -3.29
C HIS A 263 28.26 -10.86 -4.16
N ILE A 264 28.13 -11.30 -5.41
CA ILE A 264 29.15 -11.18 -6.45
C ILE A 264 28.61 -10.22 -7.52
N SER A 265 29.27 -9.07 -7.69
CA SER A 265 28.90 -8.09 -8.71
C SER A 265 29.23 -8.61 -10.11
N LEU A 266 28.42 -8.23 -11.11
CA LEU A 266 28.70 -8.50 -12.53
C LEU A 266 30.07 -7.98 -12.97
N THR A 267 30.55 -6.87 -12.40
CA THR A 267 31.85 -6.27 -12.74
C THR A 267 33.04 -7.02 -12.12
N SER A 268 32.80 -7.82 -11.09
CA SER A 268 33.81 -8.64 -10.42
C SER A 268 33.84 -10.10 -10.88
N ASP A 269 32.87 -10.51 -11.71
CA ASP A 269 32.83 -11.87 -12.24
C ASP A 269 33.89 -12.04 -13.34
N ASP A 270 34.98 -12.72 -12.98
CA ASP A 270 36.08 -13.00 -13.91
C ASP A 270 35.64 -14.06 -14.92
N SER A 271 35.67 -13.70 -16.21
CA SER A 271 35.33 -14.59 -17.32
C SER A 271 36.23 -15.83 -17.42
N LYS A 272 37.40 -15.81 -16.74
CA LYS A 272 38.28 -16.98 -16.63
C LYS A 272 37.78 -18.03 -15.64
N ILE A 273 36.92 -17.65 -14.69
CA ILE A 273 36.35 -18.58 -13.72
C ILE A 273 35.24 -19.36 -14.43
N LEU A 274 35.38 -20.68 -14.50
CA LEU A 274 34.39 -21.55 -15.15
C LEU A 274 33.12 -21.68 -14.32
N SER A 275 31.97 -21.81 -15.00
CA SER A 275 30.68 -22.03 -14.35
C SER A 275 30.63 -23.45 -13.80
N THR A 276 30.01 -23.61 -12.65
CA THR A 276 29.79 -24.90 -11.98
C THR A 276 28.34 -25.35 -12.16
N ASN A 277 28.02 -26.59 -11.81
CA ASN A 277 26.64 -27.08 -11.83
C ASN A 277 25.70 -26.23 -10.97
N GLU A 278 26.19 -25.62 -9.89
CA GLU A 278 25.39 -24.72 -9.03
C GLU A 278 25.10 -23.35 -9.67
N THR A 279 25.81 -23.00 -10.74
CA THR A 279 25.75 -21.67 -11.38
C THR A 279 25.45 -21.73 -12.88
N CYS A 280 25.33 -22.93 -13.42
CA CYS A 280 24.80 -23.19 -14.76
C CYS A 280 23.29 -23.35 -14.71
N LEU A 281 22.62 -22.90 -15.76
CA LEU A 281 21.23 -23.29 -16.01
C LEU A 281 21.17 -24.80 -16.26
N PRO A 282 20.09 -25.47 -15.85
CA PRO A 282 19.86 -26.86 -16.22
C PRO A 282 19.66 -26.99 -17.74
N GLU A 283 19.93 -28.19 -18.28
CA GLU A 283 19.76 -28.49 -19.71
C GLU A 283 18.35 -28.16 -20.21
N ARG A 284 17.34 -28.38 -19.37
CA ARG A 284 15.97 -27.90 -19.58
C ARG A 284 15.58 -27.01 -18.42
N CYS A 285 15.17 -25.78 -18.72
CA CYS A 285 14.84 -24.78 -17.73
C CYS A 285 13.45 -24.21 -18.00
N HIS A 286 12.57 -24.24 -17.01
CA HIS A 286 11.23 -23.67 -17.09
C HIS A 286 11.20 -22.26 -16.50
N PHE A 287 10.73 -21.30 -17.29
CA PHE A 287 10.69 -19.89 -16.91
C PHE A 287 9.25 -19.41 -16.74
N VAL A 288 8.97 -18.74 -15.64
CA VAL A 288 7.71 -18.03 -15.41
C VAL A 288 8.01 -16.56 -15.18
N THR A 289 7.21 -15.68 -15.79
CA THR A 289 7.14 -14.30 -15.36
C THR A 289 5.71 -13.89 -15.05
N TRP A 290 5.56 -13.05 -14.03
CA TRP A 290 4.24 -12.63 -13.57
C TRP A 290 4.29 -11.28 -12.87
N ASN A 291 3.63 -10.28 -13.46
CA ASN A 291 3.28 -9.05 -12.75
C ASN A 291 2.14 -9.36 -11.74
N THR A 292 2.46 -9.32 -10.44
CA THR A 292 1.56 -9.73 -9.35
C THR A 292 0.47 -8.71 -8.99
N LEU A 293 0.45 -7.58 -9.71
CA LEU A 293 -0.46 -6.44 -9.54
C LEU A 293 -0.35 -5.75 -8.17
N PHE A 294 0.20 -4.55 -8.21
CA PHE A 294 0.27 -3.58 -7.13
C PHE A 294 -1.05 -2.80 -7.00
N ASP A 295 -1.80 -3.09 -5.95
CA ASP A 295 -3.24 -2.81 -5.88
C ASP A 295 -3.65 -1.74 -4.84
N TYR A 296 -2.74 -0.87 -4.41
CA TYR A 296 -2.99 0.17 -3.41
C TYR A 296 -3.93 1.32 -3.86
N TYR A 297 -4.42 1.32 -5.09
CA TYR A 297 -5.37 2.33 -5.58
C TYR A 297 -6.83 1.86 -5.54
N GLN A 298 -7.07 0.54 -5.56
CA GLN A 298 -8.41 -0.07 -5.63
C GLN A 298 -8.46 -1.39 -4.82
N SER A 299 -7.75 -1.46 -3.70
CA SER A 299 -7.56 -2.69 -2.92
C SER A 299 -8.87 -3.36 -2.49
N THR A 300 -9.94 -2.59 -2.28
CA THR A 300 -11.28 -3.10 -1.94
C THR A 300 -11.96 -3.87 -3.07
N LEU A 301 -11.53 -3.69 -4.32
CA LEU A 301 -12.10 -4.34 -5.50
C LEU A 301 -11.22 -5.47 -6.05
N ILE A 302 -9.96 -5.55 -5.61
CA ILE A 302 -8.92 -6.42 -6.19
C ILE A 302 -8.66 -7.68 -5.33
N TYR A 303 -9.27 -7.81 -4.16
CA TYR A 303 -9.23 -9.03 -3.32
C TYR A 303 -7.79 -9.57 -3.11
N SER A 304 -6.88 -8.70 -2.70
CA SER A 304 -5.43 -8.93 -2.65
C SER A 304 -5.04 -10.23 -1.96
N SER A 305 -5.59 -10.50 -0.77
CA SER A 305 -5.26 -11.69 0.02
C SER A 305 -5.62 -12.98 -0.71
N GLN A 306 -6.79 -13.04 -1.36
CA GLN A 306 -7.21 -14.20 -2.14
C GLN A 306 -6.32 -14.39 -3.37
N ARG A 307 -6.04 -13.31 -4.11
CA ARG A 307 -5.15 -13.38 -5.28
C ARG A 307 -3.76 -13.85 -4.92
N TYR A 308 -3.18 -13.32 -3.83
CA TYR A 308 -1.85 -13.71 -3.38
C TYR A 308 -1.78 -15.21 -3.11
N ARG A 309 -2.78 -15.79 -2.43
CA ARG A 309 -2.86 -17.24 -2.24
C ARG A 309 -2.99 -17.99 -3.56
N SER A 310 -3.87 -17.57 -4.46
CA SER A 310 -4.02 -18.22 -5.77
C SER A 310 -2.75 -18.15 -6.64
N ILE A 311 -2.01 -17.05 -6.59
CA ILE A 311 -0.70 -16.91 -7.28
C ILE A 311 0.29 -17.92 -6.68
N LEU A 312 0.41 -17.97 -5.35
CA LEU A 312 1.32 -18.90 -4.66
C LEU A 312 0.96 -20.37 -4.95
N ASP A 313 -0.32 -20.73 -4.92
CA ASP A 313 -0.80 -22.08 -5.27
C ASP A 313 -0.48 -22.44 -6.72
N THR A 314 -0.62 -21.49 -7.64
CA THR A 314 -0.28 -21.69 -9.05
C THR A 314 1.23 -21.91 -9.22
N LEU A 315 2.07 -21.07 -8.61
CA LEU A 315 3.53 -21.23 -8.64
C LEU A 315 3.96 -22.56 -8.02
N LYS A 316 3.33 -22.97 -6.90
CA LYS A 316 3.53 -24.28 -6.26
C LYS A 316 3.14 -25.44 -7.17
N SER A 317 2.10 -25.31 -7.98
CA SER A 317 1.69 -26.38 -8.90
C SER A 317 2.64 -26.52 -10.09
N LEU A 318 3.24 -25.42 -10.53
CA LEU A 318 4.15 -25.38 -11.69
C LEU A 318 5.59 -25.73 -11.33
N LEU A 319 6.06 -25.39 -10.11
CA LEU A 319 7.44 -25.53 -9.64
C LEU A 319 8.51 -25.14 -10.68
N PRO A 320 8.38 -23.96 -11.32
CA PRO A 320 9.31 -23.55 -12.37
C PRO A 320 10.73 -23.37 -11.81
N ASP A 321 11.70 -23.51 -12.70
CA ASP A 321 13.12 -23.41 -12.37
C ASP A 321 13.53 -21.96 -12.16
N ILE A 322 12.94 -21.00 -12.89
CA ILE A 322 13.14 -19.56 -12.71
C ILE A 322 11.80 -18.83 -12.69
N ILE A 323 11.65 -17.90 -11.74
CA ILE A 323 10.47 -17.06 -11.58
C ILE A 323 10.88 -15.60 -11.54
N CYS A 324 10.37 -14.79 -12.45
CA CYS A 324 10.56 -13.34 -12.48
C CYS A 324 9.25 -12.64 -12.13
N LEU A 325 9.17 -12.07 -10.93
CA LEU A 325 7.98 -11.35 -10.47
C LEU A 325 8.17 -9.84 -10.56
N GLN A 326 7.10 -9.14 -10.93
CA GLN A 326 7.00 -7.68 -10.90
C GLN A 326 5.86 -7.25 -9.97
N GLU A 327 5.90 -5.99 -9.54
CA GLU A 327 4.90 -5.38 -8.65
C GLU A 327 4.77 -6.06 -7.28
N VAL A 328 5.84 -6.71 -6.83
CA VAL A 328 5.89 -7.40 -5.54
C VAL A 328 5.87 -6.40 -4.40
N THR A 329 4.90 -6.56 -3.49
CA THR A 329 4.77 -5.79 -2.24
C THR A 329 5.47 -6.51 -1.09
N ILE A 330 5.69 -5.80 0.02
CA ILE A 330 6.23 -6.43 1.24
C ILE A 330 5.29 -7.50 1.80
N ASP A 331 3.97 -7.30 1.69
CA ASP A 331 2.97 -8.26 2.15
C ASP A 331 3.01 -9.56 1.34
N PHE A 332 3.10 -9.45 0.00
CA PHE A 332 3.27 -10.63 -0.85
C PHE A 332 4.60 -11.33 -0.57
N LEU A 333 5.68 -10.57 -0.40
CA LEU A 333 7.00 -11.13 -0.06
C LEU A 333 6.96 -11.92 1.24
N ASN A 334 6.35 -11.37 2.29
CA ASN A 334 6.21 -12.06 3.56
C ASN A 334 5.39 -13.35 3.45
N LEU A 335 4.31 -13.36 2.66
CA LEU A 335 3.56 -14.59 2.39
C LEU A 335 4.42 -15.62 1.65
N LEU A 336 5.09 -15.20 0.58
CA LEU A 336 5.95 -16.04 -0.25
C LEU A 336 7.08 -16.69 0.57
N LEU A 337 7.79 -15.92 1.40
CA LEU A 337 8.91 -16.44 2.21
C LEU A 337 8.48 -17.46 3.28
N ASN A 338 7.19 -17.48 3.64
CA ASN A 338 6.60 -18.43 4.58
C ASN A 338 6.04 -19.69 3.90
N GLU A 339 6.09 -19.79 2.57
CA GLU A 339 5.61 -20.96 1.87
C GLU A 339 6.57 -22.15 2.04
N ILE A 340 6.06 -23.24 2.62
CA ILE A 340 6.82 -24.48 2.88
C ILE A 340 7.43 -25.04 1.60
N TRP A 341 6.69 -25.03 0.48
CA TRP A 341 7.18 -25.55 -0.79
C TRP A 341 8.40 -24.78 -1.29
N LEU A 342 8.46 -23.46 -1.04
CA LEU A 342 9.59 -22.63 -1.44
C LEU A 342 10.83 -22.96 -0.61
N GLN A 343 10.63 -23.16 0.70
CA GLN A 343 11.67 -23.52 1.66
C GLN A 343 12.23 -24.92 1.37
N GLU A 344 11.39 -25.90 1.06
CA GLU A 344 11.76 -27.31 0.81
C GLU A 344 12.38 -27.55 -0.56
N ASN A 345 12.06 -26.75 -1.58
CA ASN A 345 12.54 -26.95 -2.96
C ASN A 345 13.83 -26.18 -3.29
N ASN A 346 14.60 -25.77 -2.28
CA ASN A 346 15.93 -25.17 -2.43
C ASN A 346 15.96 -23.98 -3.42
N TYR A 347 15.05 -23.03 -3.22
CA TYR A 347 15.02 -21.80 -3.99
C TYR A 347 16.04 -20.78 -3.48
N TYR A 348 16.76 -20.15 -4.41
CA TYR A 348 17.46 -18.89 -4.17
C TYR A 348 16.60 -17.72 -4.65
N ILE A 349 16.67 -16.58 -3.95
CA ILE A 349 15.82 -15.42 -4.20
C ILE A 349 16.66 -14.14 -4.21
N ILE A 350 16.60 -13.37 -5.30
CA ILE A 350 17.11 -12.00 -5.36
C ILE A 350 15.97 -11.04 -5.02
N ILE A 351 16.16 -10.23 -3.99
CA ILE A 351 15.14 -9.30 -3.49
C ILE A 351 15.63 -7.86 -3.69
N MET A 352 14.82 -7.03 -4.37
CA MET A 352 15.12 -5.60 -4.53
C MET A 352 14.81 -4.80 -3.26
N LYS A 353 15.64 -3.78 -3.00
CA LYS A 353 15.43 -2.84 -1.89
C LYS A 353 14.05 -2.17 -1.93
N SER A 354 13.50 -1.91 -3.11
CA SER A 354 12.22 -1.22 -3.26
C SER A 354 11.02 -2.01 -2.74
N ILE A 355 11.17 -3.31 -2.47
CA ILE A 355 10.14 -4.13 -1.79
C ILE A 355 10.18 -3.90 -0.28
N ILE A 356 11.40 -3.79 0.28
CA ILE A 356 11.68 -3.78 1.72
C ILE A 356 11.59 -2.36 2.31
N ASP A 357 12.07 -1.36 1.56
CA ASP A 357 12.16 0.02 2.00
C ASP A 357 10.76 0.67 2.07
N ASN A 358 10.10 0.46 3.22
CA ASN A 358 8.71 0.83 3.52
C ASN A 358 8.52 2.33 3.86
N ASP A 359 9.50 3.18 3.54
CA ASP A 359 9.39 4.64 3.69
C ASP A 359 8.23 5.23 2.86
N LYS A 360 7.64 4.44 1.96
CA LYS A 360 6.47 4.81 1.16
C LYS A 360 5.38 3.75 1.37
N ARG A 361 4.19 4.16 1.83
CA ARG A 361 2.95 3.35 1.97
C ARG A 361 2.44 2.71 0.65
N LYS A 362 3.25 2.73 -0.40
CA LYS A 362 2.98 2.31 -1.78
C LYS A 362 4.27 1.83 -2.46
N ALA A 363 5.08 1.05 -1.76
CA ALA A 363 6.32 0.51 -2.30
C ALA A 363 6.08 -0.84 -2.98
N TYR A 364 6.72 -1.06 -4.12
CA TYR A 364 6.76 -2.35 -4.80
C TYR A 364 8.09 -2.50 -5.53
N GLY A 365 8.40 -3.73 -5.93
CA GLY A 365 9.61 -4.02 -6.67
C GLY A 365 9.51 -5.27 -7.51
N GLN A 366 10.69 -5.81 -7.82
CA GLN A 366 10.84 -7.05 -8.56
C GLN A 366 11.62 -8.04 -7.71
N LEU A 367 11.39 -9.30 -8.01
CA LEU A 367 12.00 -10.44 -7.34
C LEU A 367 12.33 -11.49 -8.40
N MET A 368 13.46 -12.16 -8.25
CA MET A 368 13.85 -13.28 -9.11
C MET A 368 14.12 -14.50 -8.23
N MET A 369 13.41 -15.60 -8.49
CA MET A 369 13.64 -16.89 -7.81
C MET A 369 14.23 -17.90 -8.77
N MET A 370 15.03 -18.82 -8.23
CA MET A 370 15.67 -19.87 -8.99
C MET A 370 15.80 -21.15 -8.15
N LYS A 371 15.41 -22.29 -8.71
CA LYS A 371 15.30 -23.57 -8.01
C LYS A 371 16.57 -24.39 -8.20
N ASN A 372 17.21 -24.85 -7.12
CA ASN A 372 18.39 -25.74 -7.13
C ASN A 372 19.70 -25.16 -7.69
N PHE A 373 19.73 -23.93 -8.19
CA PHE A 373 20.94 -23.26 -8.65
C PHE A 373 20.88 -21.78 -8.28
N ARG A 374 22.06 -21.14 -8.23
CA ARG A 374 22.26 -19.73 -7.88
C ARG A 374 22.88 -18.97 -9.06
N PRO A 375 22.82 -17.63 -9.11
CA PRO A 375 23.55 -16.92 -10.14
C PRO A 375 25.05 -16.98 -9.85
N ARG A 376 25.86 -16.91 -10.91
CA ARG A 376 27.30 -16.63 -10.76
C ARG A 376 27.53 -15.27 -10.13
N SER A 377 26.81 -14.29 -10.65
CA SER A 377 26.88 -12.89 -10.26
C SER A 377 25.55 -12.21 -10.57
N PHE A 378 25.23 -11.14 -9.86
CA PHE A 378 24.02 -10.37 -10.13
C PHE A 378 24.21 -8.89 -9.82
N SER A 379 23.37 -8.07 -10.44
CA SER A 379 23.30 -6.64 -10.19
C SER A 379 21.85 -6.17 -10.21
N ILE A 380 21.58 -5.13 -9.42
CA ILE A 380 20.30 -4.42 -9.43
C ILE A 380 20.62 -3.02 -9.96
N CYS A 381 20.13 -2.74 -11.17
CA CYS A 381 20.47 -1.53 -11.91
C CYS A 381 19.26 -0.59 -11.98
N PRO A 382 19.46 0.74 -12.03
CA PRO A 382 18.43 1.66 -12.45
C PRO A 382 17.97 1.33 -13.88
N LEU A 383 16.67 1.43 -14.14
CA LEU A 383 16.13 1.23 -15.50
C LEU A 383 16.53 2.40 -16.41
N ASP A 384 16.37 3.63 -15.91
CA ASP A 384 16.71 4.84 -16.65
C ASP A 384 18.18 5.20 -16.43
N LEU A 385 19.05 4.65 -17.28
CA LEU A 385 20.43 5.10 -17.37
C LEU A 385 20.50 6.23 -18.40
N SER A 386 20.68 7.47 -17.95
CA SER A 386 21.11 8.56 -18.84
C SER A 386 22.57 8.33 -19.20
N ASP A 387 22.92 8.35 -20.49
CA ASP A 387 24.31 8.29 -20.96
C ASP A 387 25.07 9.63 -20.78
N ASP A 388 24.56 10.54 -19.94
CA ASP A 388 25.21 11.82 -19.68
C ASP A 388 26.49 11.62 -18.87
N HIS A 389 27.61 11.74 -19.58
CA HIS A 389 28.98 11.83 -19.07
C HIS A 389 29.26 13.09 -18.24
N ASP A 390 28.28 13.98 -18.02
CA ASP A 390 28.44 15.17 -17.20
C ASP A 390 28.22 14.89 -15.71
N ARG A 391 29.34 14.61 -15.03
CA ARG A 391 29.46 14.47 -13.57
C ARG A 391 29.05 15.71 -12.75
N ALA A 392 28.47 16.75 -13.36
CA ALA A 392 28.15 18.03 -12.72
C ALA A 392 26.65 18.31 -12.51
N THR A 393 25.75 17.50 -13.05
CA THR A 393 24.28 17.63 -12.89
C THR A 393 23.64 16.37 -12.29
N ILE A 394 24.36 15.66 -11.42
CA ILE A 394 23.80 14.61 -10.55
C ILE A 394 23.04 15.28 -9.38
N THR A 395 22.09 16.15 -9.69
CA THR A 395 21.08 16.61 -8.73
C THR A 395 19.88 15.67 -8.81
N LYS A 396 19.97 14.55 -8.08
CA LYS A 396 18.82 13.78 -7.56
C LYS A 396 17.70 13.41 -8.56
N GLN A 397 18.01 12.92 -9.77
CA GLN A 397 17.03 12.09 -10.47
C GLN A 397 17.06 10.68 -9.89
N LYS A 398 16.29 10.48 -8.82
CA LYS A 398 16.07 9.18 -8.18
C LYS A 398 15.20 8.35 -9.14
N SER A 399 15.81 7.58 -10.05
CA SER A 399 15.06 6.61 -10.85
C SER A 399 14.26 5.71 -9.91
N THR A 400 12.97 5.60 -10.17
CA THR A 400 12.04 4.87 -9.29
C THR A 400 11.88 3.40 -9.68
N LYS A 401 12.30 3.04 -10.89
CA LYS A 401 12.28 1.67 -11.41
C LYS A 401 13.70 1.14 -11.57
N GLY A 402 13.92 -0.08 -11.10
CA GLY A 402 15.16 -0.82 -11.35
C GLY A 402 14.88 -2.05 -12.19
N LEU A 403 15.92 -2.84 -12.43
CA LEU A 403 15.87 -4.16 -13.06
C LEU A 403 16.90 -5.07 -12.37
N ILE A 404 16.64 -6.37 -12.38
CA ILE A 404 17.56 -7.38 -11.86
C ILE A 404 18.26 -8.02 -13.06
N ILE A 405 19.59 -8.01 -13.06
CA ILE A 405 20.41 -8.79 -14.01
C ILE A 405 21.10 -9.89 -13.23
N ALA A 406 20.87 -11.14 -13.59
CA ALA A 406 21.51 -12.31 -12.99
C ALA A 406 22.23 -13.12 -14.06
N ARG A 407 23.53 -13.36 -13.87
CA ARG A 407 24.39 -14.10 -14.78
C ARG A 407 24.45 -15.57 -14.40
N PHE A 408 24.30 -16.43 -15.40
CA PHE A 408 24.40 -17.89 -15.27
C PHE A 408 25.32 -18.45 -16.35
N GLY A 409 25.86 -19.64 -16.14
CA GLY A 409 26.43 -20.44 -17.22
C GLY A 409 25.33 -21.05 -18.08
N LEU A 410 25.43 -20.97 -19.40
CA LEU A 410 24.80 -21.94 -20.30
C LEU A 410 25.60 -23.25 -20.31
N ASN A 411 26.92 -23.11 -20.21
CA ASN A 411 27.85 -24.20 -19.95
C ASN A 411 29.04 -23.63 -19.13
N PRO A 412 30.07 -24.43 -18.80
CA PRO A 412 31.19 -23.94 -18.00
C PRO A 412 31.92 -22.70 -18.54
N LYS A 413 31.85 -22.42 -19.86
CA LYS A 413 32.58 -21.33 -20.53
C LYS A 413 31.67 -20.21 -21.03
N ILE A 414 30.44 -20.53 -21.40
CA ILE A 414 29.49 -19.60 -22.00
C ILE A 414 28.48 -19.18 -20.94
N THR A 415 28.27 -17.88 -20.79
CA THR A 415 27.30 -17.30 -19.85
C THR A 415 26.13 -16.68 -20.56
N ILE A 416 25.02 -16.56 -19.83
CA ILE A 416 23.82 -15.81 -20.21
C ILE A 416 23.36 -14.91 -19.06
N ASP A 417 22.95 -13.70 -19.40
CA ASP A 417 22.38 -12.74 -18.45
C ASP A 417 20.84 -12.76 -18.54
N LEU A 418 20.19 -13.11 -17.44
CA LEU A 418 18.74 -13.05 -17.33
C LEU A 418 18.34 -11.72 -16.70
N VAL A 419 17.44 -11.00 -17.37
CA VAL A 419 17.04 -9.65 -16.99
C VAL A 419 15.56 -9.63 -16.66
N ASN A 420 15.23 -9.53 -15.37
CA ASN A 420 13.86 -9.30 -14.93
C ASN A 420 13.50 -7.82 -15.18
N LEU A 421 12.58 -7.60 -16.11
CA LEU A 421 12.23 -6.29 -16.64
C LEU A 421 10.81 -5.88 -16.22
N HIS A 422 10.67 -4.62 -15.81
CA HIS A 422 9.39 -3.97 -15.59
C HIS A 422 9.45 -2.53 -16.13
N LEU A 423 9.08 -2.35 -17.39
CA LEU A 423 9.16 -1.07 -18.08
C LEU A 423 8.11 -0.06 -17.60
N HIS A 424 8.21 1.20 -18.04
CA HIS A 424 7.29 2.26 -17.63
C HIS A 424 5.84 1.98 -18.07
N SER A 425 4.92 2.00 -17.10
CA SER A 425 3.48 1.89 -17.33
C SER A 425 2.93 3.13 -18.03
N ASP A 426 1.83 3.00 -18.77
CA ASP A 426 1.13 4.09 -19.45
C ASP A 426 0.60 5.19 -18.52
N LEU A 427 0.54 4.94 -17.22
CA LEU A 427 0.24 5.96 -16.22
C LEU A 427 1.39 6.96 -16.02
N SER A 428 2.60 6.65 -16.52
CA SER A 428 3.77 7.51 -16.40
C SER A 428 3.78 8.56 -17.52
N PRO A 429 4.12 9.84 -17.23
CA PRO A 429 4.33 10.83 -18.28
C PRO A 429 5.43 10.40 -19.26
N ASN A 430 5.15 10.54 -20.56
CA ASN A 430 6.04 10.14 -21.67
C ASN A 430 6.49 8.67 -21.55
N SER A 431 5.57 7.78 -21.15
CA SER A 431 5.86 6.36 -20.94
C SER A 431 6.46 5.72 -22.17
N SER A 432 5.90 5.97 -23.36
CA SER A 432 6.37 5.38 -24.61
C SER A 432 7.81 5.78 -24.94
N GLU A 433 8.16 7.06 -24.85
CA GLU A 433 9.53 7.52 -25.07
C GLU A 433 10.51 6.92 -24.07
N LYS A 434 10.14 6.84 -22.79
CA LYS A 434 10.97 6.20 -21.75
C LYS A 434 11.18 4.71 -22.01
N ARG A 435 10.15 4.00 -22.50
CA ARG A 435 10.26 2.59 -22.86
C ARG A 435 11.21 2.40 -24.03
N CYS A 436 11.07 3.18 -25.10
CA CYS A 436 11.98 3.12 -26.26
C CYS A 436 13.43 3.38 -25.84
N GLN A 437 13.66 4.43 -25.04
CA GLN A 437 15.00 4.77 -24.57
C GLN A 437 15.60 3.66 -23.69
N ALA A 438 14.82 3.10 -22.76
CA ALA A 438 15.27 2.00 -21.91
C ALA A 438 15.65 0.75 -22.75
N LEU A 439 14.82 0.39 -23.72
CA LEU A 439 15.09 -0.74 -24.62
C LEU A 439 16.33 -0.52 -25.48
N GLU A 440 16.45 0.63 -26.14
CA GLU A 440 17.64 0.95 -26.94
C GLU A 440 18.91 0.90 -26.10
N ASN A 441 18.87 1.46 -24.89
CA ASN A 441 20.03 1.47 -24.00
C ASN A 441 20.41 0.06 -23.55
N LEU A 442 19.42 -0.79 -23.24
CA LEU A 442 19.64 -2.20 -22.90
C LEU A 442 20.26 -2.95 -24.09
N PHE A 443 19.65 -2.90 -25.26
CA PHE A 443 20.16 -3.60 -26.44
C PHE A 443 21.57 -3.13 -26.83
N LYS A 444 21.84 -1.82 -26.83
CA LYS A 444 23.19 -1.27 -27.11
C LYS A 444 24.23 -1.76 -26.10
N LYS A 445 23.89 -1.79 -24.81
CA LYS A 445 24.81 -2.20 -23.73
C LYS A 445 25.03 -3.72 -23.69
N MET A 446 24.02 -4.50 -24.06
CA MET A 446 24.04 -5.96 -23.94
C MET A 446 24.37 -6.71 -25.24
N LYS A 447 24.53 -6.01 -26.38
CA LYS A 447 24.79 -6.62 -27.70
C LYS A 447 25.94 -7.65 -27.77
N THR A 448 26.92 -7.57 -26.88
CA THR A 448 28.07 -8.48 -26.85
C THR A 448 27.91 -9.62 -25.84
N TYR A 449 26.71 -9.82 -25.29
CA TYR A 449 26.42 -10.84 -24.29
C TYR A 449 25.28 -11.74 -24.79
N ASN A 450 25.24 -12.98 -24.34
CA ASN A 450 24.00 -13.75 -24.41
C ASN A 450 23.08 -13.22 -23.31
N TYR A 451 21.83 -12.93 -23.62
CA TYR A 451 20.87 -12.48 -22.62
C TYR A 451 19.44 -12.87 -22.94
N MET A 452 18.62 -12.94 -21.89
CA MET A 452 17.18 -13.02 -22.02
C MET A 452 16.52 -11.91 -21.21
N LEU A 453 15.74 -11.07 -21.88
CA LEU A 453 14.85 -10.11 -21.23
C LEU A 453 13.52 -10.80 -20.95
N ILE A 454 13.09 -10.78 -19.70
CA ILE A 454 11.88 -11.48 -19.24
C ILE A 454 11.10 -10.57 -18.29
N GLY A 455 9.80 -10.40 -18.54
CA GLY A 455 8.94 -9.63 -17.65
C GLY A 455 7.93 -8.75 -18.36
N ASP A 456 7.49 -7.70 -17.67
CA ASP A 456 6.43 -6.79 -18.11
C ASP A 456 7.01 -5.61 -18.88
N PHE A 457 6.87 -5.65 -20.20
CA PHE A 457 7.32 -4.60 -21.11
C PHE A 457 6.36 -3.41 -21.16
N ASN A 458 5.15 -3.53 -20.60
CA ASN A 458 4.14 -2.47 -20.58
C ASN A 458 3.73 -1.90 -21.95
N PHE A 459 4.01 -2.60 -23.06
CA PHE A 459 3.47 -2.28 -24.38
C PHE A 459 3.02 -3.53 -25.12
N GLY A 460 1.97 -3.38 -25.92
CA GLY A 460 1.41 -4.45 -26.77
C GLY A 460 1.92 -4.38 -28.21
N ASP A 461 1.52 -5.34 -29.03
CA ASP A 461 1.97 -5.45 -30.43
C ASP A 461 1.50 -4.29 -31.33
N ASN A 462 0.50 -3.51 -30.92
CA ASN A 462 0.05 -2.30 -31.65
C ASN A 462 0.83 -1.02 -31.30
N HIS A 463 1.82 -1.07 -30.40
CA HIS A 463 2.60 0.10 -29.98
C HIS A 463 3.78 0.32 -30.94
N LEU A 464 3.53 1.05 -32.02
CA LEU A 464 4.46 1.16 -33.15
C LEU A 464 5.87 1.66 -32.76
N LYS A 465 6.00 2.60 -31.82
CA LYS A 465 7.32 3.13 -31.45
C LYS A 465 8.20 2.05 -30.83
N GLU A 466 7.66 1.30 -29.87
CA GLU A 466 8.37 0.22 -29.19
C GLU A 466 8.58 -0.98 -30.12
N GLN A 467 7.59 -1.32 -30.96
CA GLN A 467 7.76 -2.38 -31.98
C GLN A 467 8.84 -2.02 -33.00
N ASN A 468 9.00 -0.75 -33.39
CA ASN A 468 10.08 -0.33 -34.27
C ASN A 468 11.46 -0.52 -33.64
N ILE A 469 11.58 -0.32 -32.32
CA ILE A 469 12.82 -0.66 -31.60
C ILE A 469 13.08 -2.17 -31.67
N LEU A 470 12.08 -3.01 -31.40
CA LEU A 470 12.24 -4.46 -31.52
C LEU A 470 12.62 -4.89 -32.94
N ALA A 471 11.96 -4.34 -33.96
CA ALA A 471 12.25 -4.62 -35.37
C ALA A 471 13.69 -4.24 -35.77
N THR A 472 14.25 -3.19 -35.17
CA THR A 472 15.65 -2.79 -35.42
C THR A 472 16.65 -3.89 -35.02
N TYR A 473 16.29 -4.74 -34.06
CA TYR A 473 17.13 -5.80 -33.53
C TYR A 473 16.61 -7.22 -33.86
N GLU A 474 15.65 -7.36 -34.77
CA GLU A 474 14.94 -8.64 -35.01
C GLU A 474 15.82 -9.79 -35.50
N ASN A 475 16.96 -9.48 -36.13
CA ASN A 475 17.93 -10.48 -36.61
C ASN A 475 18.82 -11.04 -35.49
N GLU A 476 18.82 -10.40 -34.32
CA GLU A 476 19.70 -10.72 -33.18
C GLU A 476 18.88 -11.08 -31.92
N VAL A 477 17.71 -10.46 -31.77
CA VAL A 477 16.84 -10.55 -30.59
C VAL A 477 15.49 -11.12 -30.99
N HIS A 478 15.23 -12.33 -30.50
CA HIS A 478 14.08 -13.14 -30.84
C HIS A 478 12.95 -13.00 -29.81
N ASP A 479 11.73 -12.72 -30.25
CA ASP A 479 10.52 -12.77 -29.40
C ASP A 479 9.98 -14.19 -29.40
N LEU A 480 10.32 -14.96 -28.36
CA LEU A 480 10.08 -16.41 -28.32
C LEU A 480 8.61 -16.80 -28.52
N TRP A 481 7.66 -15.93 -28.16
CA TRP A 481 6.25 -16.18 -28.41
C TRP A 481 5.93 -16.14 -29.91
N LYS A 482 6.49 -15.15 -30.64
CA LYS A 482 6.28 -15.01 -32.09
C LYS A 482 7.01 -16.09 -32.88
N ASP A 483 8.10 -16.63 -32.35
CA ASP A 483 8.83 -17.73 -32.99
C ASP A 483 8.04 -19.05 -32.97
N ILE A 484 7.25 -19.28 -31.91
CA ILE A 484 6.49 -20.52 -31.71
C ILE A 484 5.07 -20.39 -32.27
N TYR A 485 4.45 -19.21 -32.14
CA TYR A 485 3.03 -19.02 -32.39
C TYR A 485 2.72 -17.92 -33.40
N HIS A 486 1.79 -18.19 -34.31
CA HIS A 486 1.17 -17.16 -35.14
C HIS A 486 0.18 -16.32 -34.31
N LEU A 487 0.40 -15.00 -34.27
CA LEU A 487 -0.37 -14.09 -33.42
C LEU A 487 -1.86 -14.03 -33.76
N ASP A 488 -2.25 -14.29 -35.01
CA ASP A 488 -3.66 -14.32 -35.42
C ASP A 488 -4.44 -15.47 -34.77
N GLN A 489 -3.76 -16.57 -34.45
CA GLN A 489 -4.35 -17.74 -33.78
C GLN A 489 -4.13 -17.69 -32.27
N ASN A 490 -2.94 -17.24 -31.85
CA ASN A 490 -2.49 -17.23 -30.47
C ASN A 490 -1.87 -15.86 -30.16
N PRO A 491 -2.71 -14.83 -29.92
CA PRO A 491 -2.24 -13.46 -29.72
C PRO A 491 -1.43 -13.30 -28.43
N GLY A 492 -1.48 -14.28 -27.52
CA GLY A 492 -0.67 -14.31 -26.30
C GLY A 492 -1.00 -13.16 -25.35
N PHE A 493 -2.26 -12.73 -25.25
CA PHE A 493 -2.63 -11.65 -24.34
C PHE A 493 -2.31 -12.02 -22.89
N THR A 494 -1.46 -11.22 -22.26
CA THR A 494 -1.09 -11.36 -20.84
C THR A 494 -1.84 -10.35 -19.97
N PHE A 495 -2.35 -9.28 -20.60
CA PHE A 495 -3.28 -8.32 -20.01
C PHE A 495 -4.57 -8.29 -20.84
N ASP A 496 -5.64 -8.87 -20.33
CA ASP A 496 -6.91 -8.98 -21.05
C ASP A 496 -8.12 -8.54 -20.21
N PRO A 497 -8.57 -7.28 -20.34
CA PRO A 497 -9.75 -6.76 -19.64
C PRO A 497 -11.08 -7.48 -19.97
N SER A 498 -11.13 -8.28 -21.04
CA SER A 498 -12.36 -9.01 -21.42
C SER A 498 -12.58 -10.26 -20.58
N THR A 499 -11.50 -10.92 -20.16
CA THR A 499 -11.52 -12.18 -19.40
C THR A 499 -11.00 -12.02 -17.96
N ASN A 500 -10.10 -11.07 -17.70
CA ASN A 500 -9.51 -10.81 -16.39
C ASN A 500 -10.20 -9.64 -15.68
N ILE A 501 -10.87 -9.93 -14.56
CA ILE A 501 -11.62 -8.95 -13.76
C ILE A 501 -10.71 -7.85 -13.22
N CYS A 502 -9.50 -8.20 -12.74
CA CYS A 502 -8.55 -7.22 -12.22
C CYS A 502 -8.08 -6.30 -13.34
N ALA A 503 -7.72 -6.84 -14.50
CA ALA A 503 -7.37 -6.04 -15.68
C ALA A 503 -8.52 -5.11 -16.10
N ARG A 504 -9.77 -5.57 -16.02
CA ARG A 504 -10.96 -4.75 -16.31
C ARG A 504 -11.13 -3.58 -15.34
N ILE A 505 -10.80 -3.77 -14.08
CA ILE A 505 -10.88 -2.75 -13.02
C ILE A 505 -9.76 -1.71 -13.17
N THR A 506 -8.55 -2.17 -13.51
CA THR A 506 -7.34 -1.32 -13.55
C THR A 506 -7.05 -0.71 -14.92
N SER A 507 -7.68 -1.19 -16.00
CA SER A 507 -7.47 -0.69 -17.36
C SER A 507 -8.20 0.63 -17.62
N ASN A 508 -7.47 1.61 -18.15
CA ASN A 508 -8.06 2.83 -18.69
C ASN A 508 -8.67 2.63 -20.10
N SER A 509 -8.03 1.80 -20.94
CA SER A 509 -8.39 1.63 -22.36
C SER A 509 -9.32 0.44 -22.61
N LYS A 510 -9.42 -0.51 -21.67
CA LYS A 510 -10.09 -1.81 -21.81
C LYS A 510 -9.60 -2.65 -23.00
N THR A 511 -8.38 -2.41 -23.47
CA THR A 511 -7.78 -3.13 -24.59
C THR A 511 -6.93 -4.30 -24.13
N SER A 512 -7.11 -5.46 -24.76
CA SER A 512 -6.30 -6.66 -24.55
C SER A 512 -4.93 -6.49 -25.20
N ARG A 513 -3.86 -6.87 -24.49
CA ARG A 513 -2.47 -6.62 -24.88
C ARG A 513 -1.56 -7.75 -24.38
N ARG A 514 -0.54 -8.06 -25.18
CA ARG A 514 0.60 -8.88 -24.77
C ARG A 514 1.70 -7.97 -24.22
N LEU A 515 1.67 -7.77 -22.91
CA LEU A 515 2.59 -6.89 -22.20
C LEU A 515 3.84 -7.64 -21.74
N ASP A 516 3.66 -8.87 -21.29
CA ASP A 516 4.73 -9.69 -20.76
C ASP A 516 5.36 -10.52 -21.89
N ARG A 517 6.70 -10.55 -21.93
CA ARG A 517 7.46 -11.13 -23.05
C ARG A 517 8.72 -11.84 -22.59
N TYR A 518 9.22 -12.69 -23.48
CA TYR A 518 10.52 -13.33 -23.42
C TYR A 518 11.28 -12.93 -24.69
N LEU A 519 12.32 -12.11 -24.56
CA LEU A 519 13.19 -11.73 -25.67
C LEU A 519 14.56 -12.36 -25.44
N LEU A 520 15.05 -13.12 -26.42
CA LEU A 520 16.29 -13.88 -26.32
C LEU A 520 17.31 -13.40 -27.35
N HIS A 521 18.53 -13.17 -26.91
CA HIS A 521 19.67 -12.87 -27.75
C HIS A 521 20.80 -13.85 -27.43
N THR A 522 21.28 -14.56 -28.43
CA THR A 522 22.45 -15.42 -28.31
C THR A 522 23.42 -15.20 -29.46
N LEU A 523 24.71 -15.09 -29.11
CA LEU A 523 25.82 -14.98 -30.06
C LEU A 523 26.16 -16.32 -30.71
N ASP A 524 25.84 -17.40 -30.02
CA ASP A 524 25.97 -18.76 -30.49
C ASP A 524 24.58 -19.29 -30.88
N ASN A 525 24.48 -20.11 -31.93
CA ASN A 525 23.27 -20.86 -32.19
C ASN A 525 23.03 -21.78 -30.99
N LEU A 526 21.94 -21.54 -30.25
CA LEU A 526 21.43 -22.48 -29.25
C LEU A 526 20.87 -23.71 -30.01
N SER A 527 21.75 -24.60 -30.45
CA SER A 527 21.38 -25.89 -31.04
C SER A 527 21.09 -26.91 -29.95
#